data_AF-A0AAJ0IZB6-F1
#
_entry.id   AF-A0AAJ0IZB6-F1
#
_cell.length_a   1.000
_cell.length_b   1.000
_cell.length_c   1.000
_cell.angle_alpha   90.00
_cell.angle_beta   90.00
_cell.angle_gamma   90.00
#
_symmetry.space_group_name_H-M   'P 1'
#
loop_
_entity.id
_entity.type
_entity.pdbx_description
1 polymer ?
#
loop_
_entity_poly.entity_id
_entity_poly.type
_entity_poly.pdbx_seq_one_letter_code
_entity_poly.pdbx_strand_id
1 'polypeptide(L)'
;MRSQSDILEDIANFKPMAGSWLPLDNLLNELWLAGEPSVSILPTLFGVFERFPADDGAGVLWSIVHGVEALPYNYEPLLRESYSRTPSEMARIMLARLAKSSGAA
;
A
#
# COMPACT_ATOMS: atom_id res chain seq x y z
N MET A 1 -5.23 -15.39 -15.40
CA MET A 1 -4.62 -14.47 -14.42
C MET A 1 -4.45 -13.13 -15.12
N ARG A 2 -4.90 -12.04 -14.50
CA ARG A 2 -4.76 -10.68 -15.08
C ARG A 2 -3.30 -10.23 -15.02
N SER A 3 -2.92 -9.25 -15.84
CA SER A 3 -1.59 -8.65 -15.71
C SER A 3 -1.51 -7.80 -14.45
N GLN A 4 -0.30 -7.64 -13.88
CA GLN A 4 -0.10 -6.74 -12.74
C GLN A 4 -0.51 -5.30 -13.09
N SER A 5 -0.29 -4.87 -14.34
CA SER A 5 -0.70 -3.54 -14.82
C SER A 5 -2.21 -3.33 -14.74
N ASP A 6 -3.02 -4.32 -15.17
CA ASP A 6 -4.49 -4.21 -15.10
C ASP A 6 -4.98 -4.16 -13.64
N ILE A 7 -4.35 -4.92 -12.75
CA ILE A 7 -4.69 -4.95 -11.32
C ILE A 7 -4.36 -3.60 -10.68
N LEU A 8 -3.20 -3.02 -11.01
CA LEU A 8 -2.77 -1.71 -10.49
C LEU A 8 -3.67 -0.57 -10.96
N GLU A 9 -4.16 -0.63 -12.20
CA GLU A 9 -5.13 0.34 -12.71
C GLU A 9 -6.43 0.30 -11.91
N ASP A 10 -6.92 -0.89 -11.58
CA ASP A 10 -8.12 -1.05 -10.75
C ASP A 10 -7.90 -0.57 -9.31
N ILE A 11 -6.73 -0.85 -8.72
CA ILE A 11 -6.36 -0.34 -7.39
C ILE A 11 -6.31 1.20 -7.40
N ALA A 12 -5.71 1.79 -8.43
CA ALA A 12 -5.61 3.24 -8.58
C ALA A 12 -6.99 3.92 -8.66
N ASN A 13 -7.97 3.25 -9.27
CA ASN A 13 -9.33 3.74 -9.45
C ASN A 13 -10.30 3.30 -8.33
N PHE A 14 -9.90 2.38 -7.45
CA PHE A 14 -10.74 1.82 -6.41
C PHE A 14 -11.41 2.91 -5.55
N LYS A 15 -12.69 2.75 -5.25
CA LYS A 15 -13.40 3.52 -4.24
C LYS A 15 -14.25 2.56 -3.40
N PRO A 16 -14.31 2.73 -2.07
CA PRO A 16 -15.19 1.93 -1.25
C PRO A 16 -16.64 2.16 -1.65
N MET A 17 -17.41 1.09 -1.85
CA MET A 17 -18.83 1.15 -2.18
C MET A 17 -19.64 0.74 -0.96
N ALA A 18 -20.52 1.64 -0.49
CA ALA A 18 -21.29 1.44 0.74
C ALA A 18 -20.42 1.04 1.94
N GLY A 19 -19.22 1.64 2.06
CA GLY A 19 -18.25 1.35 3.12
C GLY A 19 -17.50 0.02 2.97
N SER A 20 -17.74 -0.75 1.90
CA SER A 20 -17.07 -2.02 1.65
C SER A 20 -15.69 -1.83 1.03
N TRP A 21 -14.69 -2.44 1.66
CA TRP A 21 -13.29 -2.50 1.22
C TRP A 21 -12.89 -3.86 0.64
N LEU A 22 -13.79 -4.85 0.71
CA LEU A 22 -13.55 -6.19 0.17
C LEU A 22 -13.12 -6.20 -1.31
N PRO A 23 -13.64 -5.32 -2.20
CA PRO A 23 -13.14 -5.27 -3.57
C PRO A 23 -11.64 -4.91 -3.66
N LEU A 24 -11.15 -4.03 -2.78
CA LEU A 24 -9.72 -3.73 -2.70
C LEU A 24 -8.93 -4.93 -2.19
N ASP A 25 -9.42 -5.63 -1.17
CA ASP A 25 -8.77 -6.83 -0.63
C ASP A 25 -8.59 -7.91 -1.70
N ASN A 26 -9.62 -8.12 -2.53
CA ASN A 26 -9.54 -9.02 -3.68
C ASN A 26 -8.46 -8.59 -4.68
N LEU A 27 -8.40 -7.31 -5.02
CA LEU A 27 -7.38 -6.78 -5.94
C LEU A 27 -5.96 -6.93 -5.38
N LEU A 28 -5.77 -6.69 -4.08
CA LEU A 28 -4.48 -6.87 -3.41
C LEU A 28 -4.07 -8.35 -3.41
N ASN A 29 -5.00 -9.26 -3.11
CA ASN A 29 -4.75 -10.69 -3.19
C ASN A 29 -4.36 -11.11 -4.62
N GLU A 30 -5.05 -10.62 -5.65
CA GLU A 30 -4.66 -10.86 -7.04
C GLU A 30 -3.27 -10.32 -7.36
N LEU A 31 -2.93 -9.11 -6.91
CA LEU A 31 -1.62 -8.50 -7.12
C LEU A 31 -0.49 -9.36 -6.54
N TRP A 32 -0.65 -9.81 -5.30
CA TRP A 32 0.36 -10.61 -4.60
C TRP A 32 0.48 -12.04 -5.16
N LEU A 33 -0.61 -12.62 -5.65
CA LEU A 33 -0.60 -13.92 -6.32
C LEU A 33 -0.01 -13.87 -7.74
N ALA A 34 0.05 -12.68 -8.36
CA ALA A 34 0.61 -12.51 -9.71
C ALA A 34 2.15 -12.64 -9.76
N GLY A 35 2.81 -12.85 -8.62
CA GLY A 35 4.26 -13.01 -8.48
C GLY A 35 4.92 -11.83 -7.78
N GLU A 36 6.25 -11.88 -7.61
CA GLU A 36 7.01 -10.80 -6.97
C GLU A 36 6.92 -9.51 -7.81
N PRO A 37 6.28 -8.44 -7.30
CA PRO A 37 6.11 -7.22 -8.06
C PRO A 37 7.36 -6.33 -7.97
N SER A 38 7.65 -5.63 -9.08
CA SER A 38 8.73 -4.65 -9.09
C SER A 38 8.39 -3.41 -8.24
N VAL A 39 9.40 -2.63 -7.85
CA VAL A 39 9.24 -1.39 -7.05
C VAL A 39 8.26 -0.37 -7.65
N SER A 40 7.96 -0.44 -8.95
CA SER A 40 7.03 0.47 -9.64
C SER A 40 5.58 0.40 -9.15
N ILE A 41 5.21 -0.62 -8.37
CA ILE A 41 3.85 -0.73 -7.81
C ILE A 41 3.60 0.20 -6.62
N LEU A 42 4.68 0.63 -5.94
CA LEU A 42 4.58 1.34 -4.67
C LEU A 42 3.83 2.68 -4.77
N PRO A 43 4.03 3.51 -5.81
CA PRO A 43 3.25 4.75 -5.96
C PRO A 43 1.73 4.50 -6.01
N THR A 44 1.28 3.42 -6.67
CA THR A 44 -0.14 3.06 -6.73
C THR A 44 -0.66 2.64 -5.35
N LEU A 45 0.10 1.82 -4.64
CA LEU A 45 -0.30 1.34 -3.31
C LEU A 45 -0.33 2.47 -2.28
N PHE A 46 0.70 3.33 -2.24
CA PHE A 46 0.73 4.49 -1.36
C PHE A 46 -0.33 5.52 -1.75
N GLY A 47 -0.67 5.62 -3.03
CA GLY A 47 -1.82 6.41 -3.51
C GLY A 47 -3.16 5.97 -2.90
N VAL A 48 -3.30 4.74 -2.40
CA VAL A 48 -4.47 4.34 -1.61
C VAL A 48 -4.47 5.07 -0.27
N PHE A 49 -3.34 5.11 0.43
CA PHE A 49 -3.22 5.85 1.70
C PHE A 49 -3.43 7.35 1.52
N GLU A 50 -2.94 7.94 0.44
CA GLU A 50 -3.15 9.37 0.13
C GLU A 50 -4.64 9.69 -0.08
N ARG A 51 -5.39 8.79 -0.73
CA ARG A 51 -6.84 8.99 -0.97
C ARG A 51 -7.70 8.77 0.27
N PHE A 52 -7.22 7.98 1.23
CA PHE A 52 -7.93 7.61 2.46
C PHE A 52 -7.04 7.82 3.70
N PRO A 53 -6.63 9.06 4.00
CA PRO A 53 -5.52 9.33 4.93
C PRO A 53 -5.81 9.00 6.40
N ALA A 54 -7.09 8.95 6.80
CA ALA A 54 -7.50 8.69 8.18
C ALA A 54 -8.10 7.29 8.40
N ASP A 55 -8.34 6.53 7.32
CA ASP A 55 -8.94 5.20 7.38
C ASP A 55 -7.88 4.10 7.50
N ASP A 56 -8.28 2.96 8.05
CA ASP A 56 -7.53 1.69 7.98
C ASP A 56 -8.14 0.71 6.95
N GLY A 57 -9.17 1.15 6.23
CA GLY A 57 -9.91 0.37 5.26
C GLY A 57 -10.62 -0.84 5.86
N ALA A 58 -11.15 -0.72 7.09
CA ALA A 58 -11.71 -1.83 7.85
C ALA A 58 -10.72 -3.01 7.96
N GLY A 59 -9.43 -2.68 8.12
CA GLY A 59 -8.33 -3.63 8.18
C GLY A 59 -7.64 -3.91 6.84
N VAL A 60 -8.26 -3.63 5.69
CA VAL A 60 -7.73 -4.00 4.36
C VAL A 60 -6.43 -3.27 4.02
N LEU A 61 -6.24 -2.04 4.50
CA LEU A 61 -5.00 -1.30 4.23
C LEU A 61 -3.76 -1.95 4.88
N TRP A 62 -3.96 -2.78 5.91
CA TRP A 62 -2.86 -3.58 6.48
C TRP A 62 -2.31 -4.62 5.51
N SER A 63 -3.10 -5.10 4.56
CA SER A 63 -2.62 -5.98 3.49
C SER A 63 -1.59 -5.27 2.60
N ILE A 64 -1.72 -3.95 2.40
CA ILE A 64 -0.69 -3.13 1.72
C ILE A 64 0.55 -3.01 2.59
N VAL A 65 0.38 -2.67 3.88
CA VAL A 65 1.49 -2.51 4.82
C VAL A 65 2.33 -3.78 4.88
N HIS A 66 1.71 -4.93 5.13
CA HIS A 66 2.39 -6.21 5.25
C HIS A 66 2.99 -6.68 3.91
N GLY A 67 2.28 -6.48 2.81
CA GLY A 67 2.78 -6.80 1.47
C GLY A 67 4.04 -6.00 1.16
N VAL A 68 4.03 -4.69 1.39
CA VAL A 68 5.19 -3.80 1.14
C VAL A 68 6.35 -4.09 2.08
N GLU A 69 6.09 -4.33 3.37
CA GLU A 69 7.13 -4.68 4.36
C GLU A 69 7.84 -6.02 4.05
N ALA A 70 7.19 -6.93 3.32
CA ALA A 70 7.76 -8.22 2.92
C ALA A 70 8.62 -8.16 1.65
N LEU A 71 8.59 -7.05 0.90
CA LEU A 71 9.33 -6.91 -0.36
C LEU A 71 10.83 -6.70 -0.10
N PRO A 72 11.72 -7.22 -0.98
CA PRO A 72 13.18 -7.20 -0.74
C PRO A 72 13.84 -5.84 -1.04
N TYR A 73 13.08 -4.79 -1.32
CA TYR A 73 13.58 -3.48 -1.71
C TYR A 73 13.22 -2.38 -0.72
N ASN A 74 14.05 -1.34 -0.69
CA ASN A 74 13.85 -0.19 0.19
C ASN A 74 12.69 0.70 -0.29
N TYR A 75 11.53 0.56 0.35
CA TYR A 75 10.33 1.36 0.07
C TYR A 75 10.33 2.74 0.73
N GLU A 76 11.25 3.02 1.67
CA GLU A 76 11.23 4.23 2.50
C GLU A 76 11.22 5.54 1.70
N PRO A 77 12.05 5.73 0.64
CA PRO A 77 12.06 7.01 -0.08
C PRO A 77 10.70 7.35 -0.70
N LEU A 78 10.05 6.35 -1.32
CA LEU A 78 8.74 6.51 -1.96
C LEU A 78 7.62 6.71 -0.94
N LEU A 79 7.73 6.06 0.22
CA LEU A 79 6.78 6.26 1.32
C LEU A 79 6.90 7.67 1.91
N ARG A 80 8.12 8.19 2.07
CA ARG A 80 8.35 9.58 2.52
C ARG A 80 7.81 10.59 1.52
N GLU A 81 7.97 10.33 0.23
CA GLU A 81 7.42 11.18 -0.83
C GLU A 81 5.88 11.18 -0.82
N SER A 82 5.26 10.00 -0.64
CA SER A 82 3.81 9.90 -0.48
C SER A 82 3.30 10.64 0.75
N TYR A 83 3.96 10.43 1.90
CA TYR A 83 3.60 11.09 3.15
C TYR A 83 3.77 12.62 3.10
N SER A 84 4.76 13.13 2.35
CA SER A 84 4.96 14.57 2.19
C SER A 84 3.89 15.22 1.29
N ARG A 85 3.36 14.48 0.30
CA ARG A 85 2.20 14.91 -0.49
C ARG A 85 0.93 14.93 0.34
N THR A 86 0.63 13.81 0.99
CA THR A 86 -0.55 13.66 1.86
C THR A 86 -0.21 12.80 3.07
N PRO A 87 -0.12 13.38 4.28
CA PRO A 87 0.05 12.61 5.50
C PRO A 87 -1.11 11.63 5.70
N SER A 88 -0.77 10.36 5.93
CA SER A 88 -1.75 9.30 6.19
C SER A 88 -1.34 8.45 7.39
N GLU A 89 -2.33 7.88 8.07
CA GLU A 89 -2.11 7.09 9.29
C GLU A 89 -1.26 5.84 9.01
N MET A 90 -1.55 5.13 7.91
CA MET A 90 -0.78 3.95 7.51
C MET A 90 0.69 4.30 7.21
N ALA A 91 0.94 5.35 6.44
CA ALA A 91 2.31 5.78 6.14
C ALA A 91 3.06 6.26 7.38
N ARG A 92 2.38 6.98 8.29
CA ARG A 92 2.95 7.39 9.58
C ARG A 92 3.40 6.18 10.41
N ILE A 93 2.57 5.14 10.49
CA ILE A 93 2.88 3.90 11.20
C ILE A 93 4.10 3.20 10.57
N MET A 94 4.11 3.04 9.25
CA MET A 94 5.22 2.41 8.52
C MET A 94 6.55 3.16 8.72
N LEU A 95 6.55 4.50 8.60
CA LEU A 95 7.74 5.33 8.85
C LEU A 95 8.23 5.19 10.30
N ALA A 96 7.31 5.12 11.27
CA ALA A 96 7.67 4.90 12.68
C ALA A 96 8.25 3.50 12.91
N ARG A 97 7.79 2.48 12.19
CA ARG A 97 8.36 1.11 12.24
C ARG A 97 9.77 1.10 11.66
N LEU A 98 9.98 1.71 10.49
CA LEU A 98 11.31 1.87 9.89
C LEU A 98 12.30 2.54 10.85
N ALA A 99 11.91 3.65 11.47
CA ALA A 99 12.74 4.37 12.43
C ALA A 99 13.15 3.50 13.64
N LYS A 100 12.26 2.59 14.09
CA LYS A 100 12.57 1.64 15.17
C LYS A 100 13.51 0.53 14.69
N SER A 101 13.31 0.01 13.48
CA SER A 101 14.16 -1.03 12.90
C SER A 101 15.58 -0.54 12.60
N SER A 102 15.75 0.73 12.21
CA SER A 102 17.07 1.34 11.98
C SER A 102 17.81 1.74 13.26
N GLY A 103 17.12 1.86 14.40
CA GLY A 103 17.70 2.23 15.69
C GLY A 103 18.28 1.06 16.50
N ALA A 104 18.34 -0.15 15.93
CA ALA A 104 18.84 -1.36 16.57
C ALA A 104 20.26 -1.76 16.11
N ALA A 105 21.04 -0.81 15.59
CA ALA A 105 22.44 -1.01 15.17
C ALA A 105 23.41 -0.25 16.08
#